data_AF-A0A1G9YGJ1-F1
#
_entry.id   AF-A0A1G9YGJ1-F1
#
_cell.length_a   1.000
_cell.length_b   1.000
_cell.length_c   1.000
_cell.angle_alpha   90.00
_cell.angle_beta   90.00
_cell.angle_gamma   90.00
#
_symmetry.space_group_name_H-M   'P 1'
#
loop_
_entity.id
_entity.type
_entity.pdbx_description
1 polymer ?
#
loop_
_entity_poly.entity_id
_entity_poly.type
_entity_poly.pdbx_seq_one_letter_code
_entity_poly.pdbx_strand_id
1 'polypeptide(L)'
;MRILRSLLGAALVLASTATVVFVSADRLAHLAPTPVVRAAQAEPSATGSIPAPMKAAPAPKPAAPSIPNGFDTERLHALMRGDPILPGR
;
A
#
# COMPACT_ATOMS: atom_id res chain seq x y z
N MET A 1 10.26 48.27 -16.44
CA MET A 1 10.59 46.83 -16.67
C MET A 1 11.17 46.09 -15.46
N ARG A 2 12.04 46.69 -14.62
CA ARG A 2 12.61 45.99 -13.44
C ARG A 2 11.56 45.46 -12.45
N ILE A 3 10.58 46.29 -12.09
CA ILE A 3 9.52 45.93 -11.13
C ILE A 3 8.62 44.81 -11.68
N LEU A 4 8.24 44.89 -12.96
CA LEU A 4 7.45 43.83 -13.60
C LEU A 4 8.20 42.50 -13.61
N ARG A 5 9.52 42.53 -13.84
CA ARG A 5 10.38 41.33 -13.80
C ARG A 5 10.49 40.74 -12.39
N SER A 6 10.61 41.58 -11.36
CA SER A 6 10.64 41.10 -9.97
C SER A 6 9.29 40.52 -9.55
N LEU A 7 8.17 41.13 -9.95
CA LEU A 7 6.84 40.60 -9.68
C LEU A 7 6.61 39.27 -10.39
N LEU A 8 7.04 39.14 -11.64
CA LEU A 8 6.96 37.87 -12.38
C LEU A 8 7.80 36.78 -11.71
N GLY A 9 9.03 37.11 -11.28
CA GLY A 9 9.88 36.19 -10.53
C GLY A 9 9.25 35.74 -9.21
N ALA A 10 8.69 36.68 -8.44
CA ALA A 10 8.01 36.36 -7.19
C ALA A 10 6.77 35.48 -7.41
N ALA A 11 5.98 35.75 -8.45
CA ALA A 11 4.81 34.94 -8.80
C ALA A 11 5.21 33.51 -9.20
N LEU A 12 6.29 33.34 -9.97
CA LEU A 12 6.84 32.03 -10.33
C LEU A 12 7.29 31.24 -9.10
N VAL A 13 8.00 31.89 -8.18
CA VAL A 13 8.45 31.25 -6.93
C VAL A 13 7.25 30.84 -6.08
N LEU A 14 6.24 31.71 -5.95
CA LEU A 14 5.04 31.44 -5.19
C LEU A 14 4.22 30.29 -5.79
N ALA A 15 4.03 30.28 -7.10
CA ALA A 15 3.35 29.19 -7.81
C ALA A 15 4.09 27.85 -7.64
N SER A 16 5.43 27.86 -7.75
CA SER A 16 6.24 26.65 -7.57
C SER A 16 6.18 26.13 -6.13
N THR A 17 6.19 27.03 -5.15
CA THR A 17 6.08 26.64 -3.75
C THR A 17 4.68 26.06 -3.47
N ALA A 18 3.63 26.68 -4.01
CA ALA A 18 2.26 26.21 -3.86
C ALA A 18 2.04 24.82 -4.45
N THR A 19 2.61 24.51 -5.63
CA THR A 19 2.49 23.18 -6.24
C THR A 19 3.18 22.11 -5.39
N VAL A 20 4.38 22.38 -4.87
CA VAL A 20 5.10 21.45 -3.99
C VAL A 20 4.31 21.18 -2.70
N VAL A 21 3.77 22.22 -2.07
CA VAL A 21 2.94 22.07 -0.85
C VAL A 21 1.68 21.27 -1.14
N PHE A 22 0.98 21.57 -2.25
CA PHE A 22 -0.23 20.85 -2.63
C PHE A 22 0.04 19.36 -2.87
N VAL A 23 1.06 19.02 -3.66
CA VAL A 23 1.44 17.62 -3.93
C VAL A 23 1.89 16.91 -2.65
N SER A 24 2.62 17.60 -1.77
CA SER A 24 3.04 17.02 -0.49
C SER A 24 1.85 16.73 0.42
N ALA A 25 0.90 17.66 0.49
CA ALA A 25 -0.35 17.48 1.25
C ALA A 25 -1.20 16.35 0.66
N ASP A 26 -1.32 16.27 -0.67
CA ASP A 26 -2.01 15.19 -1.37
C ASP A 26 -1.39 13.83 -1.07
N ARG A 27 -0.07 13.69 -1.20
CA ARG A 27 0.64 12.45 -0.86
C ARG A 27 0.49 12.09 0.61
N LEU A 28 0.55 13.07 1.50
CA LEU A 28 0.34 12.85 2.93
C LEU A 28 -1.08 12.35 3.23
N ALA A 29 -2.09 12.92 2.57
CA ALA A 29 -3.48 12.48 2.70
C ALA A 29 -3.71 11.06 2.13
N HIS A 30 -3.06 10.71 1.02
CA HIS A 30 -3.11 9.37 0.45
C HIS A 30 -2.35 8.31 1.26
N LEU A 31 -1.37 8.75 2.07
CA LEU A 31 -0.62 7.88 2.99
C LEU A 31 -1.29 7.78 4.36
N ALA A 32 -2.26 8.64 4.68
CA ALA A 32 -3.02 8.51 5.90
C ALA A 32 -3.79 7.18 5.85
N PRO A 33 -3.53 6.23 6.78
CA PRO A 33 -4.33 5.04 6.87
C PRO A 33 -5.78 5.46 7.00
N THR A 34 -6.68 4.82 6.25
CA THR A 34 -8.12 5.02 6.46
C THR A 34 -8.38 4.90 7.96
N PRO A 35 -9.12 5.83 8.58
CA PRO A 35 -9.40 5.74 10.00
C PRO A 35 -10.10 4.41 10.19
N VAL A 36 -9.36 3.43 10.72
CA VAL A 36 -9.92 2.19 11.20
C VAL A 36 -10.76 2.67 12.36
N VAL A 37 -12.05 2.91 12.10
CA VAL A 37 -13.06 2.82 13.13
C VAL A 37 -12.74 1.49 13.77
N ARG A 38 -12.14 1.56 14.96
CA ARG A 38 -11.85 0.37 15.74
C ARG A 38 -13.22 -0.14 16.13
N ALA A 39 -13.85 -0.88 15.21
CA ALA A 39 -14.96 -1.73 15.54
C ALA A 39 -14.48 -2.46 16.77
N ALA A 40 -15.13 -2.21 17.90
CA ALA A 40 -14.73 -2.74 19.18
C ALA A 40 -14.48 -4.23 18.96
N GLN A 41 -13.20 -4.61 18.90
CA GLN A 41 -12.86 -6.02 18.78
C GLN A 41 -13.29 -6.56 20.13
N ALA A 42 -14.44 -7.23 20.15
CA ALA A 42 -14.82 -8.06 21.27
C ALA A 42 -13.61 -8.94 21.58
N GLU A 43 -13.18 -8.91 22.84
CA GLU A 43 -12.02 -9.65 23.30
C GLU A 43 -12.09 -11.09 22.77
N PRO A 44 -10.98 -11.66 22.27
CA PRO A 44 -10.97 -13.04 21.83
C PRO A 44 -11.21 -13.93 23.05
N SER A 45 -12.46 -14.34 23.24
CA SER A 45 -12.84 -15.39 24.17
C SER A 45 -12.09 -16.66 23.78
N ALA A 46 -11.43 -17.28 24.75
CA ALA A 46 -10.50 -18.39 24.61
C ALA A 46 -11.16 -19.69 24.14
N THR A 47 -11.65 -19.73 22.90
CA THR A 47 -12.13 -20.94 22.25
C THR A 47 -11.80 -20.84 20.78
N GLY A 48 -10.81 -21.62 20.33
CA GLY A 48 -10.20 -21.55 19.00
C GLY A 48 -11.13 -21.96 17.86
N SER A 49 -12.14 -21.14 17.56
CA SER A 49 -12.93 -21.23 16.33
C SER A 49 -12.85 -19.90 15.58
N ILE A 50 -12.33 -19.95 14.36
CA ILE A 50 -12.34 -18.81 13.44
C ILE A 50 -13.79 -18.59 13.00
N PRO A 51 -14.34 -17.35 13.06
CA PRO A 51 -15.68 -17.08 12.54
C PRO A 51 -15.69 -17.30 11.03
N ALA A 52 -16.62 -18.13 10.54
CA ALA A 52 -16.86 -18.29 9.12
C ALA A 52 -17.20 -16.93 8.48
N PRO A 53 -16.59 -16.54 7.35
CA PRO A 53 -16.90 -15.28 6.71
C PRO A 53 -18.34 -15.30 6.20
N MET A 54 -19.15 -14.39 6.74
CA MET A 54 -20.50 -14.12 6.31
C MET A 54 -20.47 -13.72 4.82
N LYS A 55 -21.26 -14.42 4.01
CA LYS A 55 -21.26 -14.38 2.54
C LYS A 55 -21.70 -13.00 2.03
N ALA A 56 -20.75 -12.09 1.86
CA ALA A 56 -20.94 -10.88 1.08
C ALA A 56 -21.06 -11.25 -0.41
N ALA A 57 -21.94 -10.56 -1.14
CA ALA A 57 -22.16 -10.76 -2.58
C ALA A 57 -20.83 -10.69 -3.37
N PRO A 58 -20.62 -11.51 -4.41
CA PRO A 58 -19.32 -11.61 -5.06
C PRO A 58 -19.03 -10.32 -5.85
N ALA A 59 -18.11 -9.50 -5.33
CA ALA A 59 -17.39 -8.55 -6.18
C ALA A 59 -16.57 -9.35 -7.20
N PRO A 60 -16.44 -8.90 -8.47
CA PRO A 60 -15.65 -9.62 -9.46
C PRO A 60 -14.20 -9.69 -8.97
N LYS A 61 -13.75 -10.91 -8.67
CA LYS A 61 -12.36 -11.18 -8.27
C LYS A 61 -11.44 -10.78 -9.42
N PRO A 62 -10.40 -9.95 -9.19
CA PRO A 62 -9.22 -10.00 -10.02
C PRO A 62 -8.72 -11.44 -9.99
N ALA A 63 -8.40 -12.01 -11.15
CA ALA A 63 -7.88 -13.36 -11.24
C ALA A 63 -6.71 -13.51 -10.27
N ALA A 64 -6.91 -14.25 -9.18
CA ALA A 64 -5.83 -14.65 -8.31
C ALA A 64 -4.85 -15.44 -9.18
N PRO A 65 -3.56 -15.08 -9.21
CA PRO A 65 -2.56 -15.98 -9.78
C PRO A 65 -2.75 -17.31 -9.06
N SER A 66 -3.12 -18.35 -9.81
CA SER A 66 -3.04 -19.71 -9.32
C SER A 66 -1.58 -19.89 -8.94
N ILE A 67 -1.25 -19.84 -7.64
CA ILE A 67 0.07 -20.19 -7.12
C ILE A 67 0.07 -21.71 -7.16
N PRO A 68 0.58 -22.34 -8.23
CA PRO A 68 0.48 -23.77 -8.39
C PRO A 68 1.74 -24.33 -7.77
N ASN A 69 1.83 -24.27 -6.44
CA ASN A 69 2.70 -25.07 -5.59
C ASN A 69 2.59 -24.58 -4.15
N GLY A 70 2.27 -25.50 -3.24
CA GLY A 70 2.38 -25.26 -1.81
C GLY A 70 3.81 -24.86 -1.43
N PHE A 71 3.96 -24.30 -0.23
CA PHE A 71 5.24 -23.81 0.27
C PHE A 71 6.35 -24.88 0.13
N ASP A 72 7.29 -24.63 -0.78
CA ASP A 72 8.39 -25.54 -1.09
C ASP A 72 9.50 -25.38 -0.05
N THR A 73 9.48 -26.26 0.94
CA THR A 73 10.44 -26.29 2.04
C THR A 73 11.87 -26.57 1.56
N GLU A 74 12.03 -27.27 0.43
CA GLU A 74 13.34 -27.54 -0.15
C GLU A 74 13.93 -26.28 -0.79
N ARG A 75 13.12 -25.47 -1.47
CA ARG A 75 13.54 -24.14 -1.96
C ARG A 75 13.88 -23.19 -0.83
N LEU A 76 13.12 -23.20 0.27
CA LEU A 76 13.46 -22.42 1.46
C LEU A 76 14.82 -22.85 2.03
N HIS A 77 15.05 -24.16 2.14
CA HIS A 77 16.29 -24.67 2.70
C HIS A 77 17.48 -24.38 1.79
N ALA A 78 17.32 -24.48 0.46
CA ALA A 78 18.33 -24.07 -0.51
C ALA A 78 18.66 -22.57 -0.39
N LEU A 79 17.65 -21.72 -0.21
CA LEU A 79 17.82 -20.29 0.07
C LEU A 79 18.58 -20.01 1.37
N MET A 80 18.28 -20.75 2.44
CA MET A 80 19.03 -20.63 3.70
C MET A 80 20.51 -21.03 3.55
N ARG A 81 20.82 -21.91 2.59
CA ARG A 81 22.20 -22.24 2.21
C ARG A 81 22.83 -21.24 1.23
N GLY A 82 22.06 -20.28 0.73
CA GLY A 82 22.52 -19.26 -0.22
C GLY A 82 22.45 -19.67 -1.70
N ASP A 83 21.75 -20.76 -2.02
CA ASP A 83 21.59 -21.21 -3.41
C ASP A 83 20.65 -20.26 -4.19
N PRO A 84 20.99 -19.87 -5.43
CA PRO A 84 20.17 -18.94 -6.20
C PRO A 84 18.85 -19.57 -6.67
N ILE A 85 17.74 -18.85 -6.51
CA ILE A 85 16.42 -19.27 -7.00
C ILE A 85 16.40 -19.15 -8.54
N LEU A 86 16.58 -20.26 -9.25
CA LEU A 86 16.34 -20.27 -10.69
C LEU A 86 14.82 -20.29 -10.95
N PRO A 87 14.29 -19.43 -11.83
CA PRO A 87 12.93 -19.55 -12.31
C PRO A 87 12.81 -20.87 -13.08
N GLY A 88 11.89 -21.73 -12.64
CA GLY A 88 11.59 -22.99 -13.32
C GLY A 88 11.12 -22.70 -14.76
N ARG A 89 11.61 -23.51 -15.69
CA ARG A 89 11.14 -23.55 -17.09
C ARG A 89 9.71 -24.04 -17.17
#